data_AF-A0A6V2T964-F1
#
_entry.id   AF-A0A6V2T964-F1
#
_cell.length_a   1.000
_cell.length_b   1.000
_cell.length_c   1.000
_cell.angle_alpha   90.00
_cell.angle_beta   90.00
_cell.angle_gamma   90.00
#
_symmetry.space_group_name_H-M   'P 1'
#
loop_
_entity.id
_entity.type
_entity.pdbx_description
1 polymer ?
#
loop_
_entity_poly.entity_id
_entity_poly.type
_entity_poly.pdbx_seq_one_letter_code
_entity_poly.pdbx_strand_id
1 'polypeptide(L)'
;MTEASYHGLPAHNPPEMQRCSLAAVTLQLKALGIQNVLRFDFLSPPPPESLSRALELLFALGALTEAGELTQPIGDRMARLPLEPQLAAMLLAAEEEACVEEAAAVAALLSVQSVFTVSRAKELEAARAPFAVYEGDSVTLLNVHRRFLRQLKRHGSARAGSWCRRHRLNERVLERCSHVKAQLLRQLARRSCCASSRG
;
A
#
# COMPACT_ATOMS: atom_id res chain seq x y z
N MET A 1 7.87 -18.93 30.73
CA MET A 1 8.67 -17.71 30.89
C MET A 1 9.16 -17.70 32.33
N THR A 2 10.48 -17.69 32.55
CA THR A 2 11.11 -17.67 33.89
C THR A 2 11.13 -16.26 34.46
N GLU A 3 11.11 -16.09 35.78
CA GLU A 3 11.18 -14.79 36.48
C GLU A 3 12.38 -13.94 36.02
N ALA A 4 13.54 -14.59 35.80
CA ALA A 4 14.72 -13.95 35.22
C ALA A 4 14.49 -13.38 33.80
N SER A 5 13.60 -13.98 32.99
CA SER A 5 13.25 -13.47 31.67
C SER A 5 12.27 -12.30 31.72
N TYR A 6 11.49 -12.17 32.80
CA TYR A 6 10.58 -11.05 33.02
C TYR A 6 11.36 -9.77 33.34
N HIS A 7 12.39 -9.87 34.19
CA HIS A 7 13.25 -8.73 34.55
C HIS A 7 14.14 -8.21 33.40
N GLY A 8 14.31 -8.98 32.32
CA GLY A 8 15.05 -8.56 31.14
C GLY A 8 14.22 -7.84 30.07
N LEU A 9 12.90 -7.73 30.25
CA LEU A 9 12.02 -7.05 29.29
C LEU A 9 12.11 -5.52 29.47
N PRO A 10 12.16 -4.75 28.36
CA PRO A 10 12.08 -3.30 28.44
C PRO A 10 10.75 -2.88 29.07
N ALA A 11 10.79 -1.88 29.95
CA ALA A 11 9.60 -1.40 30.66
C ALA A 11 8.51 -0.85 29.73
N HIS A 12 8.90 -0.33 28.57
CA HIS A 12 7.99 0.20 27.55
C HIS A 12 8.50 -0.16 26.15
N ASN A 13 7.56 -0.33 25.21
CA ASN A 13 7.92 -0.47 23.80
C ASN A 13 8.37 0.88 23.23
N PRO A 14 9.41 0.90 22.37
CA PRO A 14 9.82 2.13 21.70
C PRO A 14 8.68 2.68 20.82
N PRO A 15 8.56 4.02 20.69
CA PRO A 15 7.48 4.68 19.96
C PRO A 15 7.51 4.32 18.47
N GLU A 16 6.34 4.29 17.83
CA GLU A 16 6.20 3.88 16.42
C GLU A 16 7.00 4.75 15.45
N MET A 17 7.13 6.06 15.73
CA MET A 17 7.94 6.98 14.91
C MET A 17 9.42 6.58 14.83
N GLN A 18 9.92 5.80 15.78
CA GLN A 18 11.31 5.32 15.77
C GLN A 18 11.45 3.92 15.13
N ARG A 19 10.34 3.30 14.73
CA ARG A 19 10.29 1.89 14.27
C ARG A 19 9.78 1.73 12.85
N CYS A 20 9.05 2.71 12.32
CA CYS A 20 8.36 2.62 11.04
C CYS A 20 8.97 3.54 9.97
N SER A 21 8.70 3.24 8.70
CA SER A 21 9.05 4.12 7.58
C SER A 21 8.37 5.48 7.74
N LEU A 22 9.13 6.56 7.58
CA LEU A 22 8.65 7.93 7.72
C LEU A 22 8.27 8.55 6.38
N ALA A 23 8.29 7.79 5.27
CA ALA A 23 8.01 8.33 3.94
C ALA A 23 6.62 8.95 3.84
N ALA A 24 5.58 8.23 4.27
CA ALA A 24 4.21 8.73 4.28
C ALA A 24 4.03 9.95 5.19
N VAL A 25 4.63 9.91 6.39
CA VAL A 25 4.58 11.02 7.35
C VAL A 25 5.30 12.26 6.81
N THR A 26 6.49 12.09 6.24
CA THR A 26 7.29 13.18 5.66
C THR A 26 6.55 13.83 4.49
N LEU A 27 5.93 13.03 3.63
CA LEU A 27 5.09 13.52 2.54
C LEU A 27 3.91 14.34 3.07
N GLN A 28 3.26 13.87 4.13
CA GLN A 28 2.15 14.57 4.75
C GLN A 28 2.57 15.89 5.40
N LEU A 29 3.71 15.92 6.10
CA LEU A 29 4.26 17.15 6.70
C LEU A 29 4.58 18.18 5.60
N LYS A 30 5.17 17.73 4.48
CA LYS A 30 5.42 18.59 3.31
C LYS A 30 4.13 19.13 2.72
N ALA A 31 3.09 18.31 2.59
CA ALA A 31 1.77 18.74 2.12
C ALA A 31 1.06 19.72 3.08
N LEU A 32 1.38 19.69 4.37
CA LEU A 32 0.94 20.68 5.36
C LEU A 32 1.72 22.01 5.30
N GLY A 33 2.74 22.12 4.45
CA GLY A 33 3.56 23.32 4.30
C GLY A 33 4.78 23.37 5.22
N ILE A 34 5.13 22.27 5.91
CA ILE A 34 6.33 22.21 6.75
C ILE A 34 7.55 22.06 5.85
N GLN A 35 8.30 23.15 5.68
CA GLN A 35 9.49 23.15 4.82
C GLN A 35 10.64 22.34 5.42
N ASN A 36 10.94 22.54 6.71
CA ASN A 36 12.06 21.87 7.36
C ASN A 36 11.58 20.77 8.32
N VAL A 37 11.44 19.55 7.78
CA VAL A 37 11.01 18.38 8.54
C VAL A 37 12.04 17.98 9.60
N LEU A 38 13.33 18.24 9.41
CA LEU A 38 14.39 17.94 10.38
C LEU A 38 14.31 18.81 11.65
N ARG A 39 13.71 20.00 11.55
CA ARG A 39 13.49 20.91 12.68
C ARG A 39 12.06 20.87 13.21
N PHE A 40 11.24 19.95 12.74
CA PHE A 40 9.89 19.79 13.23
C PHE A 40 9.90 19.25 14.66
N ASP A 41 9.03 19.80 15.51
CA ASP A 41 8.95 19.44 16.93
C ASP A 41 8.15 18.13 17.10
N PHE A 42 8.83 17.00 16.90
CA PHE A 42 8.25 15.69 17.10
C PHE A 42 8.14 15.35 18.59
N LEU A 43 6.97 14.85 19.02
CA LEU A 43 6.77 14.34 20.39
C LEU A 43 7.80 13.26 20.78
N SER A 44 8.24 12.47 19.82
CA SER A 44 9.36 11.55 19.98
C SER A 44 10.19 11.60 18.70
N PRO A 45 11.35 12.28 18.71
CA PRO A 45 12.10 12.53 17.49
C PRO A 45 12.54 11.21 16.87
N PRO A 46 12.30 11.03 15.55
CA PRO A 46 12.81 9.88 14.82
C PRO A 46 14.33 10.00 14.61
N PRO A 47 15.02 8.90 14.28
CA PRO A 47 16.42 8.94 13.88
C PRO A 47 16.61 9.82 12.63
N PRO A 48 17.65 10.68 12.58
CA PRO A 48 17.88 11.58 11.44
C PRO A 48 18.09 10.82 10.13
N GLU A 49 18.71 9.64 10.18
CA GLU A 49 18.89 8.75 9.03
C GLU A 49 17.56 8.24 8.46
N SER A 50 16.54 8.06 9.30
CA SER A 50 15.21 7.62 8.83
C SER A 50 14.48 8.75 8.10
N LEU A 51 14.65 9.99 8.55
CA LEU A 51 14.13 11.18 7.87
C LEU A 51 14.87 11.44 6.55
N SER A 52 16.20 11.30 6.52
CA SER A 52 16.98 11.48 5.28
C SER A 52 16.57 10.46 4.22
N ARG A 53 16.47 9.18 4.58
CA ARG A 53 15.99 8.12 3.67
C ARG A 53 14.57 8.37 3.18
N ALA A 54 13.69 8.90 4.03
CA ALA A 54 12.34 9.26 3.62
C ALA A 54 12.34 10.40 2.58
N LEU A 55 13.16 11.44 2.78
CA LEU A 55 13.30 12.54 1.82
C LEU A 55 13.91 12.07 0.49
N GLU A 56 14.96 11.26 0.54
CA GLU A 56 15.60 10.66 -0.63
C GLU A 56 14.62 9.80 -1.44
N LEU A 57 13.82 8.96 -0.77
CA LEU A 57 12.80 8.16 -1.42
C LEU A 57 11.74 9.05 -2.10
N LEU A 58 11.25 10.09 -1.41
CA LEU A 58 10.25 10.98 -1.97
C LEU A 58 10.79 11.80 -3.16
N PHE A 59 12.06 12.19 -3.12
CA PHE A 59 12.75 12.80 -4.26
C PHE A 59 12.83 11.83 -5.44
N ALA A 60 13.26 10.58 -5.20
CA ALA A 60 13.36 9.55 -6.24
C ALA A 60 12.00 9.20 -6.88
N LEU A 61 10.91 9.30 -6.12
CA LEU A 61 9.54 9.10 -6.61
C LEU A 61 8.96 10.33 -7.33
N GLY A 62 9.72 11.43 -7.43
CA GLY A 62 9.27 12.69 -8.04
C GLY A 62 8.24 13.46 -7.22
N ALA A 63 8.07 13.12 -5.93
CA ALA A 63 7.18 13.83 -5.02
C ALA A 63 7.80 15.12 -4.47
N LEU A 64 9.13 15.22 -4.47
CA LEU A 64 9.88 16.38 -4.02
C LEU A 64 10.80 16.93 -5.11
N THR A 65 11.02 18.24 -5.11
CA THR A 65 12.05 18.92 -5.92
C THR A 65 13.43 18.80 -5.28
N GLU A 66 14.49 19.21 -5.98
CA GLU A 66 15.85 19.30 -5.42
C GLU A 66 15.93 20.25 -4.21
N ALA A 67 15.07 21.27 -4.16
CA ALA A 67 14.92 22.17 -3.02
C ALA A 67 14.14 21.53 -1.84
N GLY A 68 13.65 20.31 -2.01
CA GLY A 68 12.84 19.59 -1.02
C GLY A 68 11.40 20.11 -0.91
N GLU A 69 10.90 20.80 -1.94
CA GLU A 69 9.52 21.29 -1.99
C GLU A 69 8.61 20.25 -2.66
N LEU A 70 7.32 20.25 -2.31
CA LEU A 70 6.36 19.30 -2.88
C LEU A 70 6.09 19.63 -4.36
N THR A 71 6.29 18.66 -5.25
CA THR A 71 6.06 18.87 -6.68
C THR A 71 4.58 19.03 -7.01
N GLN A 72 4.27 19.88 -7.97
CA GLN A 72 2.93 20.07 -8.51
C GLN A 72 2.87 19.53 -9.95
N PRO A 73 1.87 18.71 -10.32
CA PRO A 73 0.80 18.17 -9.48
C PRO A 73 1.17 16.85 -8.76
N ILE A 74 2.31 16.23 -9.07
CA ILE A 74 2.60 14.83 -8.67
C ILE A 74 2.66 14.66 -7.15
N GLY A 75 3.49 15.44 -6.45
CA GLY A 75 3.64 15.37 -4.99
C GLY A 75 2.34 15.66 -4.24
N ASP A 76 1.58 16.67 -4.67
CA ASP A 76 0.26 16.97 -4.08
C ASP A 76 -0.74 15.83 -4.28
N ARG A 77 -0.81 15.26 -5.49
CA ARG A 77 -1.69 14.12 -5.76
C ARG A 77 -1.31 12.91 -4.93
N MET A 78 -0.01 12.64 -4.79
CA MET A 78 0.53 11.54 -4.00
C MET A 78 0.18 11.68 -2.52
N ALA A 79 0.38 12.87 -1.92
CA ALA A 79 0.11 13.14 -0.51
C ALA A 79 -1.36 12.94 -0.12
N ARG A 80 -2.28 13.13 -1.07
CA ARG A 80 -3.71 12.97 -0.80
C ARG A 80 -4.23 11.55 -0.99
N LEU A 81 -3.40 10.58 -1.39
CA LEU A 81 -3.80 9.18 -1.50
C LEU A 81 -3.53 8.46 -0.16
N PRO A 82 -4.47 7.64 0.36
CA PRO A 82 -4.29 6.92 1.61
C PRO A 82 -3.44 5.64 1.38
N LEU A 83 -2.27 5.80 0.80
CA LEU A 83 -1.35 4.73 0.42
C LEU A 83 0.09 5.12 0.74
N GLU A 84 0.96 4.12 0.83
CA GLU A 84 2.40 4.36 0.85
C GLU A 84 2.84 5.11 -0.42
N PRO A 85 3.83 6.03 -0.33
CA PRO A 85 4.25 6.86 -1.46
C PRO A 85 4.62 6.06 -2.72
N GLN A 86 5.23 4.88 -2.55
CA GLN A 86 5.59 4.00 -3.67
C GLN A 86 4.36 3.47 -4.43
N LEU A 87 3.30 3.07 -3.70
CA LEU A 87 2.05 2.60 -4.31
C LEU A 87 1.25 3.76 -4.91
N ALA A 88 1.31 4.93 -4.28
CA ALA A 88 0.71 6.15 -4.82
C ALA A 88 1.40 6.57 -6.13
N ALA A 89 2.74 6.54 -6.19
CA ALA A 89 3.50 6.79 -7.42
C ALA A 89 3.15 5.80 -8.53
N MET A 90 3.08 4.50 -8.21
CA MET A 90 2.65 3.45 -9.15
C MET A 90 1.25 3.73 -9.72
N LEU A 91 0.30 4.16 -8.90
CA LEU A 91 -1.05 4.49 -9.35
C LEU A 91 -1.10 5.71 -10.26
N LEU A 92 -0.30 6.74 -9.97
CA LEU A 92 -0.24 7.94 -10.80
C LEU A 92 0.39 7.62 -12.16
N ALA A 93 1.48 6.85 -12.19
CA ALA A 93 2.08 6.39 -13.45
C ALA A 93 1.12 5.51 -14.27
N ALA A 94 0.33 4.65 -13.61
CA ALA A 94 -0.65 3.80 -14.27
C ALA A 94 -1.79 4.56 -14.95
N GLU A 95 -2.04 5.82 -14.57
CA GLU A 95 -3.00 6.71 -15.24
C GLU A 95 -2.53 7.12 -16.63
N GLU A 96 -1.23 7.33 -16.79
CA GLU A 96 -0.60 7.66 -18.08
C GLU A 96 -0.55 6.43 -19.00
N GLU A 97 -0.31 5.25 -18.42
CA GLU A 97 -0.21 3.95 -19.13
C GLU A 97 -1.57 3.23 -19.31
N ALA A 98 -2.69 3.89 -19.00
CA ALA A 98 -4.04 3.34 -19.12
C ALA A 98 -4.29 1.99 -18.40
N CYS A 99 -3.54 1.68 -17.34
CA CYS A 99 -3.62 0.42 -16.56
C CYS A 99 -4.05 0.64 -15.10
N VAL A 100 -4.80 1.72 -14.85
CA VAL A 100 -5.25 2.13 -13.51
C VAL A 100 -6.06 1.05 -12.80
N GLU A 101 -6.89 0.29 -13.51
CA GLU A 101 -7.73 -0.74 -12.88
C GLU A 101 -6.93 -1.90 -12.29
N GLU A 102 -5.89 -2.32 -13.01
CA GLU A 102 -4.93 -3.34 -12.59
C GLU A 102 -4.06 -2.81 -11.46
N ALA A 103 -3.49 -1.61 -11.62
CA ALA A 103 -2.64 -0.99 -10.61
C ALA A 103 -3.41 -0.76 -9.28
N ALA A 104 -4.67 -0.34 -9.34
CA ALA A 104 -5.54 -0.20 -8.17
C ALA A 104 -5.87 -1.54 -7.50
N ALA A 105 -6.01 -2.62 -8.29
CA ALA A 105 -6.18 -3.95 -7.73
C ALA A 105 -4.89 -4.41 -7.02
N VAL A 106 -3.72 -4.22 -7.63
CA VAL A 106 -2.42 -4.57 -7.02
C VAL A 106 -2.16 -3.74 -5.76
N ALA A 107 -2.37 -2.42 -5.80
CA ALA A 107 -2.23 -1.56 -4.64
C ALA A 107 -3.16 -1.99 -3.49
N ALA A 108 -4.41 -2.33 -3.81
CA ALA A 108 -5.36 -2.84 -2.81
C ALA A 108 -4.92 -4.20 -2.24
N LEU A 109 -4.40 -5.11 -3.06
CA LEU A 109 -3.91 -6.43 -2.63
C LEU A 109 -2.68 -6.34 -1.72
N LEU A 110 -1.78 -5.40 -2.00
CA LEU A 110 -0.58 -5.16 -1.19
C LEU A 110 -0.88 -4.39 0.10
N SER A 111 -1.99 -3.64 0.15
CA SER A 111 -2.41 -2.87 1.33
C SER A 111 -3.20 -3.70 2.35
N VAL A 112 -3.72 -4.86 1.95
CA VAL A 112 -4.46 -5.76 2.86
C VAL A 112 -3.53 -6.82 3.45
N GLN A 113 -4.02 -7.52 4.48
CA GLN A 113 -3.33 -8.68 5.05
C GLN A 113 -3.15 -9.79 3.99
N SER A 114 -2.30 -10.77 4.29
CA SER A 114 -2.03 -11.90 3.39
C SER A 114 -3.31 -12.52 2.82
N VAL A 115 -3.35 -12.62 1.49
CA VAL A 115 -4.46 -13.23 0.75
C VAL A 115 -4.52 -14.74 0.99
N PHE A 116 -3.38 -15.37 1.25
CA PHE A 116 -3.26 -16.80 1.53
C PHE A 116 -3.40 -17.08 3.02
N THR A 117 -4.16 -18.13 3.37
CA THR A 117 -4.40 -18.52 4.76
C THR A 117 -3.30 -19.38 5.37
N VAL A 118 -2.33 -19.79 4.56
CA VAL A 118 -1.18 -20.62 4.96
C VAL A 118 0.06 -19.75 5.14
N SER A 119 0.84 -20.03 6.18
CA SER A 119 2.07 -19.30 6.52
C SER A 119 3.34 -20.11 6.29
N ARG A 120 3.24 -21.45 6.18
CA ARG A 120 4.39 -22.32 5.92
C ARG A 120 4.82 -22.20 4.47
N ALA A 121 6.09 -21.92 4.23
CA ALA A 121 6.64 -21.65 2.89
C ALA A 121 6.25 -22.72 1.85
N LYS A 122 6.43 -24.02 2.15
CA LYS A 122 6.08 -25.11 1.22
C LYS A 122 4.58 -25.15 0.88
N GLU A 123 3.71 -24.92 1.86
CA GLU A 123 2.26 -24.93 1.66
C GLU A 123 1.79 -23.68 0.91
N LEU A 124 2.43 -22.54 1.16
CA LEU A 124 2.19 -21.29 0.46
C LEU A 124 2.56 -21.41 -1.02
N GLU A 125 3.72 -21.95 -1.34
CA GLU A 125 4.13 -22.16 -2.73
C GLU A 125 3.19 -23.12 -3.46
N ALA A 126 2.75 -24.20 -2.81
CA ALA A 126 1.75 -25.10 -3.38
C ALA A 126 0.38 -24.42 -3.62
N ALA A 127 -0.04 -23.52 -2.73
CA ALA A 127 -1.27 -22.75 -2.89
C ALA A 127 -1.15 -21.65 -3.96
N ARG A 128 0.06 -21.11 -4.16
CA ARG A 128 0.38 -20.08 -5.17
C ARG A 128 0.56 -20.66 -6.56
N ALA A 129 1.14 -21.87 -6.69
CA ALA A 129 1.48 -22.49 -7.97
C ALA A 129 0.35 -22.48 -9.04
N PRO A 130 -0.95 -22.70 -8.71
CA PRO A 130 -2.03 -22.64 -9.70
C PRO A 130 -2.30 -21.24 -10.27
N PHE A 131 -1.79 -20.19 -9.61
CA PHE A 131 -1.97 -18.80 -9.97
C PHE A 131 -0.69 -18.13 -10.45
N ALA A 132 0.45 -18.80 -10.21
CA ALA A 132 1.78 -18.30 -10.51
C ALA A 132 1.92 -18.02 -12.00
N VAL A 133 2.55 -16.89 -12.29
CA VAL A 133 2.87 -16.46 -13.65
C VAL A 133 4.30 -15.96 -13.71
N TYR A 134 4.92 -16.04 -14.89
CA TYR A 134 6.35 -15.73 -15.05
C TYR A 134 6.63 -14.24 -14.87
N GLU A 135 5.62 -13.38 -15.08
CA GLU A 135 5.68 -11.92 -14.91
C GLU A 135 5.84 -11.49 -13.44
N GLY A 136 5.63 -12.40 -12.49
CA GLY A 136 5.97 -12.21 -11.09
C GLY A 136 4.81 -12.21 -10.10
N ASP A 137 5.13 -11.85 -8.87
CA ASP A 137 4.27 -12.05 -7.70
C ASP A 137 3.06 -11.12 -7.67
N SER A 138 3.25 -9.84 -8.01
CA SER A 138 2.16 -8.86 -8.07
C SER A 138 1.11 -9.26 -9.11
N VAL A 139 1.54 -9.79 -10.26
CA VAL A 139 0.64 -10.28 -11.32
C VAL A 139 -0.05 -11.58 -10.89
N THR A 140 0.66 -12.44 -10.15
CA THR A 140 0.07 -13.64 -9.52
C THR A 140 -1.06 -13.28 -8.56
N LEU A 141 -0.87 -12.28 -7.68
CA LEU A 141 -1.92 -11.78 -6.79
C LEU A 141 -3.10 -11.18 -7.57
N LEU A 142 -2.83 -10.43 -8.64
CA LEU A 142 -3.87 -9.90 -9.53
C LEU A 142 -4.70 -11.04 -10.16
N ASN A 143 -4.04 -12.13 -10.57
CA ASN A 143 -4.71 -13.31 -11.13
C ASN A 143 -5.60 -14.03 -10.12
N VAL A 144 -5.18 -14.10 -8.86
CA VAL A 144 -6.03 -14.61 -7.76
C VAL A 144 -7.30 -13.76 -7.65
N HIS A 145 -7.14 -12.43 -7.58
CA HIS A 145 -8.27 -11.51 -7.47
C HIS A 145 -9.22 -11.59 -8.67
N ARG A 146 -8.69 -11.60 -9.90
CA ARG A 146 -9.48 -11.78 -11.14
C ARG A 146 -10.22 -13.11 -11.17
N ARG A 147 -9.61 -14.21 -10.71
CA ARG A 147 -10.30 -15.52 -10.60
C ARG A 147 -11.41 -15.48 -9.54
N PHE A 148 -11.17 -14.89 -8.38
CA PHE A 148 -12.18 -14.72 -7.34
C PHE A 148 -13.40 -13.96 -7.85
N LEU A 149 -13.20 -12.79 -8.49
CA LEU A 149 -14.30 -12.00 -9.06
C LEU A 149 -15.09 -12.76 -10.12
N ARG A 150 -14.42 -13.58 -10.95
CA ARG A 150 -15.11 -14.45 -11.92
C ARG A 150 -15.98 -15.50 -11.24
N GLN A 151 -15.50 -16.12 -10.16
CA GLN A 151 -16.29 -17.10 -9.40
C GLN A 151 -17.51 -16.43 -8.73
N LEU A 152 -17.30 -15.26 -8.13
CA LEU A 152 -18.35 -14.48 -7.49
C LEU A 152 -19.46 -14.10 -8.49
N LYS A 153 -19.09 -13.61 -9.67
CA LYS A 153 -20.04 -13.24 -10.74
C LYS A 153 -20.81 -14.43 -11.31
N ARG A 154 -20.17 -15.59 -11.49
CA ARG A 154 -20.78 -16.77 -12.15
C ARG A 154 -21.64 -17.61 -11.23
N HIS A 155 -21.29 -17.70 -9.95
CA HIS A 155 -21.86 -18.70 -9.05
C HIS A 155 -22.33 -18.13 -7.70
N GLY A 156 -22.19 -16.82 -7.48
CA GLY A 156 -22.56 -16.16 -6.23
C GLY A 156 -21.56 -16.41 -5.09
N SER A 157 -21.83 -15.77 -3.95
CA SER A 157 -20.94 -15.76 -2.78
C SER A 157 -20.69 -17.16 -2.20
N ALA A 158 -21.73 -18.01 -2.06
CA ALA A 158 -21.59 -19.33 -1.44
C ALA A 158 -20.54 -20.24 -2.14
N ARG A 159 -20.53 -20.24 -3.48
CA ARG A 159 -19.60 -21.06 -4.26
C ARG A 159 -18.22 -20.40 -4.39
N ALA A 160 -18.15 -19.07 -4.36
CA ALA A 160 -16.90 -18.33 -4.27
C ALA A 160 -16.17 -18.61 -2.95
N GLY A 161 -16.87 -18.65 -1.81
CA GLY A 161 -16.29 -19.02 -0.53
C GLY A 161 -15.78 -20.47 -0.49
N SER A 162 -16.49 -21.41 -1.12
CA SER A 162 -16.01 -22.79 -1.29
C SER A 162 -14.73 -22.86 -2.13
N TRP A 163 -14.67 -22.07 -3.21
CA TRP A 163 -13.48 -21.95 -4.04
C TRP A 163 -12.28 -21.37 -3.26
N CYS A 164 -12.50 -20.31 -2.47
CA CYS A 164 -11.48 -19.74 -1.59
C CYS A 164 -10.93 -20.78 -0.60
N ARG A 165 -11.81 -21.56 0.05
CA ARG A 165 -11.40 -22.64 0.96
C ARG A 165 -10.55 -23.70 0.26
N ARG A 166 -10.94 -24.13 -0.95
CA ARG A 166 -10.18 -25.12 -1.74
C ARG A 166 -8.79 -24.62 -2.11
N HIS A 167 -8.65 -23.33 -2.41
CA HIS A 167 -7.37 -22.72 -2.82
C HIS A 167 -6.57 -22.07 -1.69
N ARG A 168 -6.96 -22.28 -0.42
CA ARG A 168 -6.31 -21.68 0.77
C ARG A 168 -6.26 -20.14 0.71
N LEU A 169 -7.35 -19.52 0.26
CA LEU A 169 -7.51 -18.08 0.14
C LEU A 169 -8.45 -17.54 1.23
N ASN A 170 -8.22 -16.31 1.67
CA ASN A 170 -9.06 -15.61 2.62
C ASN A 170 -10.11 -14.76 1.89
N GLU A 171 -11.36 -15.22 1.92
CA GLU A 171 -12.51 -14.55 1.27
C GLU A 171 -12.71 -13.12 1.78
N ARG A 172 -12.63 -12.90 3.10
CA ARG A 172 -12.84 -11.57 3.72
C ARG A 172 -11.77 -10.57 3.26
N VAL A 173 -10.53 -11.03 3.09
CA VAL A 173 -9.43 -10.20 2.60
C VAL A 173 -9.66 -9.82 1.12
N LEU A 174 -10.12 -10.75 0.30
CA LEU A 174 -10.44 -10.50 -1.12
C LEU A 174 -11.63 -9.55 -1.31
N GLU A 175 -12.66 -9.66 -0.45
CA GLU A 175 -13.78 -8.73 -0.42
C GLU A 175 -13.33 -7.33 0.01
N ARG A 176 -12.54 -7.24 1.09
CA ARG A 176 -11.94 -5.97 1.55
C ARG A 176 -11.08 -5.35 0.45
N CYS A 177 -10.29 -6.14 -0.26
CA CYS A 177 -9.50 -5.68 -1.39
C CYS A 177 -10.40 -5.07 -2.49
N SER A 178 -11.54 -5.68 -2.79
CA SER A 178 -12.50 -5.14 -3.76
C SER A 178 -13.04 -3.77 -3.31
N HIS A 179 -13.30 -3.60 -2.02
CA HIS A 179 -13.78 -2.34 -1.45
C HIS A 179 -12.70 -1.25 -1.50
N VAL A 180 -11.46 -1.58 -1.13
CA VAL A 180 -10.31 -0.66 -1.19
C VAL A 180 -10.05 -0.24 -2.64
N LYS A 181 -10.02 -1.20 -3.58
CA LYS A 181 -9.88 -0.90 -5.03
C LYS A 181 -10.95 0.10 -5.49
N ALA A 182 -12.22 -0.15 -5.17
CA ALA A 182 -13.31 0.74 -5.56
C ALA A 182 -13.16 2.14 -4.93
N GLN A 183 -12.69 2.23 -3.69
CA GLN A 183 -12.41 3.50 -3.05
C GLN A 183 -11.28 4.27 -3.75
N LEU A 184 -10.17 3.60 -4.08
CA LEU A 184 -9.04 4.20 -4.79
C LEU A 184 -9.46 4.72 -6.16
N LEU A 185 -10.19 3.93 -6.95
CA LEU A 185 -10.70 4.36 -8.26
C LEU A 185 -11.63 5.55 -8.15
N ARG A 186 -12.52 5.59 -7.14
CA ARG A 186 -13.38 6.77 -6.89
C ARG A 186 -12.56 8.02 -6.54
N GLN A 187 -11.49 7.88 -5.76
CA GLN A 187 -10.63 9.02 -5.42
C GLN A 187 -9.86 9.54 -6.62
N LEU A 188 -9.42 8.66 -7.53
CA LEU A 188 -8.78 9.05 -8.80
C LEU A 188 -9.79 9.73 -9.74
N ALA A 189 -10.95 9.12 -9.99
CA ALA A 189 -11.96 9.65 -10.90
C ALA A 189 -12.49 11.04 -10.50
N ARG A 190 -12.72 11.27 -9.19
CA ARG A 190 -13.10 12.60 -8.67
C ARG A 190 -12.09 13.68 -9.05
N ARG A 191 -10.81 13.33 -9.18
CA ARG A 191 -9.72 14.28 -9.42
C ARG A 191 -9.49 14.54 -10.90
N SER A 192 -9.65 13.53 -11.76
CA SER A 192 -9.59 13.72 -13.21
C SER A 192 -10.68 14.69 -13.69
N CYS A 193 -11.88 14.69 -13.08
CA CYS A 193 -12.92 15.69 -13.35
C CYS A 193 -12.58 17.11 -12.89
N CYS A 194 -11.92 17.29 -11.73
CA CYS A 194 -11.56 18.63 -11.22
C CYS A 194 -10.32 19.24 -11.92
N ALA A 195 -9.50 18.42 -12.59
CA ALA A 195 -8.38 18.91 -13.40
C ALA A 195 -8.86 19.51 -14.74
N SER A 196 -9.94 18.97 -15.32
CA SER A 196 -10.52 19.46 -16.58
C SER A 196 -11.29 20.79 -16.46
N SER A 197 -11.65 21.23 -15.25
CA SER A 197 -12.45 22.45 -15.02
C SER A 197 -11.62 23.70 -14.66
N ARG A 198 -10.29 23.64 -14.81
CA ARG A 198 -9.35 24.75 -14.60
C ARG A 198 -8.50 25.02 -15.85
N GLY A 199 -9.13 24.94 -17.02
CA GLY A 199 -8.60 25.38 -18.31
C GLY A 199 -9.39 26.56 -18.84
#